data_AF-A0A9D5JSQ3-F1
#
_entry.id   AF-A0A9D5JSQ3-F1
#
_cell.length_a   1.000
_cell.length_b   1.000
_cell.length_c   1.000
_cell.angle_alpha   90.00
_cell.angle_beta   90.00
_cell.angle_gamma   90.00
#
_symmetry.space_group_name_H-M   'P 1'
#
loop_
_entity.id
_entity.type
_entity.pdbx_description
1 polymer ?
#
loop_
_entity_poly.entity_id
_entity_poly.type
_entity_poly.pdbx_seq_one_letter_code
_entity_poly.pdbx_strand_id
1 'polypeptide(L)'
;MLKKTHPLILTGLVGSDVIMTSASWLIAYHVRFQTNLIPVTKGIPSFDVYWKLITPILIMWLVIFHVCGLYRPRRGHSQADEFVSIFQAITFGTVMLITFNFFYRQYSYSRLVFLYFWGINIFAVGISRSLLSDLISYARSKGYNLRHILIAGAGNLGQELARKAHTYTELGLHVIGYVDDDPKKQGKTLEGTPVLGTLDHVQQIIQQHGVQQLFIALPMTAHARILEILSSVDQECVDVKFIPDLMQYMSLRVGVEELDGIPIVNLRETPIQGWNSVIKRGFDIVFSILFLILSAPIMAVLAVLIKLSSPGPVLYKQKRMGLDGHVFYMYKFRSMRVDAEQKTGAVWAKKRDARRTKLGTFMRSTSLDEFPQFVNVLKGDMSLVGPRPERPPFVQKFREKIPKYMLRHRVKSGITGWAQINGWRGNTSIEKRIEYDLYYIQNWSLAFDLKILIMTIWKGMINKHAY
;
A
#
# COMPACT_ATOMS: atom_id res chain seq x y z
N MET A 1 -34.61 -14.38 16.86
CA MET A 1 -33.91 -14.45 18.16
C MET A 1 -32.37 -14.60 18.03
N LEU A 2 -31.70 -13.83 17.16
CA LEU A 2 -30.27 -14.04 16.78
C LEU A 2 -29.39 -12.77 16.82
N LYS A 3 -29.74 -11.74 17.61
CA LYS A 3 -28.81 -10.64 17.95
C LYS A 3 -27.85 -10.99 19.11
N LYS A 4 -28.05 -12.13 19.79
CA LYS A 4 -27.36 -12.48 21.05
C LYS A 4 -25.99 -13.16 20.91
N THR A 5 -25.56 -13.61 19.73
CA THR A 5 -24.26 -14.31 19.57
C THR A 5 -23.07 -13.38 19.38
N HIS A 6 -23.29 -12.19 18.81
CA HIS A 6 -22.24 -11.18 18.63
C HIS A 6 -21.63 -10.66 19.93
N PRO A 7 -22.41 -10.26 20.97
CA PRO A 7 -21.83 -9.83 22.23
C PRO A 7 -21.08 -10.97 22.93
N LEU A 8 -21.54 -12.22 22.84
CA LEU A 8 -20.85 -13.36 23.43
C LEU A 8 -19.47 -13.61 22.80
N ILE A 9 -19.36 -13.56 21.48
CA ILE A 9 -18.08 -13.72 20.77
C ILE A 9 -17.14 -12.57 21.13
N LEU A 10 -17.65 -11.34 21.16
CA LEU A 10 -16.87 -10.16 21.53
C LEU A 10 -16.36 -10.26 22.98
N THR A 11 -17.23 -10.63 23.92
CA THR A 11 -16.84 -10.85 25.32
C THR A 11 -15.80 -11.96 25.45
N GLY A 12 -15.94 -13.04 24.68
CA GLY A 12 -14.95 -14.12 24.63
C GLY A 12 -13.58 -13.65 24.11
N LEU A 13 -13.56 -12.83 23.05
CA LEU A 13 -12.32 -12.26 22.49
C LEU A 13 -11.64 -11.31 23.48
N VAL A 14 -12.41 -10.37 24.06
CA VAL A 14 -11.88 -9.42 25.05
C VAL A 14 -11.36 -10.16 26.28
N GLY A 15 -12.11 -11.15 26.79
CA GLY A 15 -11.69 -11.97 27.92
C GLY A 15 -10.41 -12.76 27.63
N SER A 16 -10.31 -13.38 26.45
CA SER A 16 -9.11 -14.09 26.02
C SER A 16 -7.89 -13.18 25.94
N ASP A 17 -8.02 -12.00 25.32
CA ASP A 17 -6.92 -11.05 25.19
C ASP A 17 -6.43 -10.54 26.56
N VAL A 18 -7.35 -10.27 27.49
CA VAL A 18 -7.01 -9.84 28.86
C VAL A 18 -6.22 -10.92 29.59
N ILE A 19 -6.66 -12.18 29.48
CA ILE A 19 -5.97 -13.32 30.10
C ILE A 19 -4.59 -13.51 29.47
N MET A 20 -4.49 -13.53 28.13
CA MET A 20 -3.24 -13.76 27.43
C MET A 20 -2.24 -12.62 27.64
N THR A 21 -2.69 -11.38 27.63
CA THR A 21 -1.83 -10.21 27.88
C THR A 21 -1.30 -10.22 29.31
N SER A 22 -2.16 -10.52 30.29
CA SER A 22 -1.75 -10.63 31.71
C SER A 22 -0.75 -11.76 31.93
N ALA A 23 -1.06 -12.96 31.39
CA ALA A 23 -0.18 -14.11 31.48
C ALA A 23 1.17 -13.84 30.80
N SER A 24 1.17 -13.21 29.62
CA SER A 24 2.40 -12.87 28.90
C SER A 24 3.31 -11.95 29.70
N TRP A 25 2.74 -10.98 30.43
CA TRP A 25 3.53 -10.08 31.29
C TRP A 25 4.17 -10.81 32.48
N LEU A 26 3.39 -11.67 33.14
CA LEU A 26 3.87 -12.48 34.26
C LEU A 26 4.95 -13.49 33.83
N ILE A 27 4.74 -14.15 32.68
CA ILE A 27 5.72 -15.07 32.09
C ILE A 27 6.99 -14.30 31.70
N ALA A 28 6.87 -13.11 31.11
CA ALA A 28 8.03 -12.30 30.74
C ALA A 28 8.89 -11.88 31.96
N TYR A 29 8.24 -11.58 33.10
CA TYR A 29 8.94 -11.36 34.37
C TYR A 29 9.67 -12.62 34.83
N HIS A 30 8.97 -13.76 34.86
CA HIS A 30 9.54 -15.03 35.29
C HIS A 30 10.74 -15.45 34.41
N VAL A 31 10.57 -15.37 33.08
CA VAL A 31 11.66 -15.63 32.13
C VAL A 31 12.84 -14.71 32.39
N ARG A 32 12.64 -13.40 32.60
CA ARG A 32 13.77 -12.49 32.81
C ARG A 32 14.57 -12.77 34.08
N PHE A 33 13.89 -13.07 35.19
CA PHE A 33 14.49 -13.03 36.52
C PHE A 33 14.67 -14.40 37.17
N GLN A 34 13.96 -15.43 36.71
CA GLN A 34 14.07 -16.79 37.24
C GLN A 34 14.79 -17.74 36.30
N THR A 35 14.88 -17.41 35.00
CA THR A 35 15.73 -18.17 34.07
C THR A 35 17.09 -17.48 33.91
N ASN A 36 18.17 -18.25 34.09
CA ASN A 36 19.56 -17.77 33.97
C ASN A 36 19.99 -17.53 32.50
N LEU A 37 19.06 -17.21 31.59
CA LEU A 37 19.36 -17.02 30.16
C LEU A 37 20.30 -15.83 29.93
N ILE A 38 20.12 -14.74 30.66
CA ILE A 38 21.00 -13.56 30.63
C ILE A 38 21.27 -13.13 32.08
N PRO A 39 22.54 -13.06 32.53
CA PRO A 39 22.85 -12.75 33.92
C PRO A 39 22.24 -11.42 34.37
N VAL A 40 21.67 -11.42 35.56
CA VAL A 40 21.07 -10.23 36.18
C VAL A 40 22.12 -9.55 37.05
N THR A 41 22.62 -8.40 36.61
CA THR A 41 23.73 -7.70 37.28
C THR A 41 23.30 -6.75 38.41
N LYS A 42 22.00 -6.46 38.54
CA LYS A 42 21.45 -5.45 39.48
C LYS A 42 20.50 -6.04 40.54
N GLY A 43 20.51 -7.36 40.74
CA GLY A 43 19.57 -8.06 41.61
C GLY A 43 18.18 -8.24 40.99
N ILE A 44 17.35 -9.07 41.61
CA ILE A 44 15.98 -9.36 41.18
C ILE A 44 15.04 -8.31 41.81
N PRO A 45 14.33 -7.49 41.02
CA PRO A 45 13.36 -6.53 41.55
C PRO A 45 12.15 -7.24 42.17
N SER A 46 11.43 -6.58 43.08
CA SER A 46 10.24 -7.17 43.69
C SER A 46 9.11 -7.38 42.68
N PHE A 47 8.36 -8.47 42.85
CA PHE A 47 7.24 -8.83 42.00
C PHE A 47 6.13 -7.77 42.02
N ASP A 48 5.90 -7.13 43.17
CA ASP A 48 4.88 -6.08 43.35
C ASP A 48 5.00 -4.92 42.35
N VAL A 49 6.22 -4.55 41.99
CA VAL A 49 6.48 -3.45 41.06
C VAL A 49 6.04 -3.80 39.63
N TYR A 50 6.14 -5.08 39.26
CA TYR A 50 5.69 -5.60 37.96
C TYR A 50 4.19 -5.92 37.97
N TRP A 51 3.66 -6.40 39.10
CA TRP A 51 2.23 -6.63 39.29
C TRP A 51 1.41 -5.35 39.09
N LYS A 52 1.84 -4.23 39.69
CA LYS A 52 1.17 -2.92 39.55
C LYS A 52 1.08 -2.42 38.10
N LEU A 53 1.97 -2.85 37.21
CA LEU A 53 1.92 -2.47 35.80
C LEU A 53 0.88 -3.23 34.98
N ILE A 54 0.32 -4.33 35.47
CA ILE A 54 -0.69 -5.10 34.72
C ILE A 54 -1.92 -4.25 34.43
N THR A 55 -2.42 -3.49 35.41
CA THR A 55 -3.61 -2.65 35.23
C THR A 55 -3.45 -1.61 34.11
N PRO A 56 -2.41 -0.74 34.09
CA PRO A 56 -2.21 0.20 32.99
C PRO A 56 -1.90 -0.50 31.67
N ILE A 57 -1.20 -1.65 31.67
CA ILE A 57 -0.98 -2.46 30.47
C ILE A 57 -2.32 -2.92 29.90
N LEU A 58 -3.20 -3.50 30.71
CA LEU A 58 -4.50 -4.00 30.23
C LEU A 58 -5.38 -2.88 29.68
N ILE A 59 -5.48 -1.74 30.37
CA ILE A 59 -6.25 -0.59 29.88
C ILE A 59 -5.70 -0.12 28.53
N MET A 60 -4.37 0.02 28.41
CA MET A 60 -3.75 0.46 27.18
C MET A 60 -3.95 -0.54 26.03
N TRP A 61 -3.79 -1.85 26.28
CA TRP A 61 -3.98 -2.89 25.27
C TRP A 61 -5.43 -2.98 24.79
N LEU A 62 -6.41 -2.85 25.69
CA LEU A 62 -7.83 -2.80 25.30
C LEU A 62 -8.13 -1.62 24.38
N VAL A 63 -7.58 -0.44 24.69
CA VAL A 63 -7.71 0.76 23.83
C VAL A 63 -7.04 0.54 22.49
N ILE A 64 -5.80 0.04 22.45
CA ILE A 64 -5.06 -0.19 21.21
C ILE A 64 -5.77 -1.22 20.34
N PHE A 65 -6.20 -2.35 20.90
CA PHE A 65 -6.92 -3.38 20.15
C PHE A 65 -8.27 -2.87 19.63
N HIS A 66 -8.95 -1.99 20.37
CA HIS A 66 -10.14 -1.32 19.90
C HIS A 66 -9.87 -0.37 18.71
N VAL A 67 -8.88 0.52 18.84
CA VAL A 67 -8.52 1.50 17.79
C VAL A 67 -8.00 0.82 16.53
N CYS A 68 -7.20 -0.24 16.66
CA CYS A 68 -6.75 -1.06 15.54
C CYS A 68 -7.87 -1.94 14.94
N GLY A 69 -9.06 -1.95 15.55
CA GLY A 69 -10.23 -2.65 15.04
C GLY A 69 -10.15 -4.18 15.16
N LEU A 70 -9.35 -4.71 16.09
CA LEU A 70 -9.21 -6.14 16.40
C LEU A 70 -10.45 -6.73 17.10
N TYR A 71 -11.36 -5.87 17.55
CA TYR A 71 -12.66 -6.23 18.14
C TYR A 71 -13.83 -6.13 17.16
N ARG A 72 -13.58 -5.80 15.90
CA ARG A 72 -14.62 -5.87 14.87
C ARG A 72 -14.72 -7.31 14.37
N PRO A 73 -15.92 -7.94 14.37
CA PRO A 73 -16.07 -9.27 13.80
C PRO A 73 -15.87 -9.21 12.30
N ARG A 74 -14.69 -9.65 11.86
CA ARG A 74 -14.32 -9.71 10.45
C ARG A 74 -14.59 -11.13 9.96
N ARG A 75 -15.55 -11.29 9.04
CA ARG A 75 -15.84 -12.56 8.37
C ARG A 75 -15.05 -12.59 7.05
N GLY A 76 -14.26 -13.64 6.81
CA GLY A 76 -13.53 -13.83 5.53
C GLY A 76 -12.18 -13.12 5.40
N HIS A 77 -11.53 -12.72 6.51
CA HIS A 77 -10.13 -12.29 6.48
C HIS A 77 -9.19 -13.50 6.49
N SER A 78 -8.06 -13.40 5.80
CA SER A 78 -7.02 -14.43 5.90
C SER A 78 -6.40 -14.43 7.30
N GLN A 79 -6.01 -15.61 7.80
CA GLN A 79 -5.29 -15.73 9.07
C GLN A 79 -3.99 -14.90 9.07
N ALA A 80 -3.38 -14.68 7.90
CA ALA A 80 -2.21 -13.84 7.73
C ALA A 80 -2.50 -12.35 8.00
N ASP A 81 -3.62 -11.82 7.48
CA ASP A 81 -4.00 -10.42 7.73
C ASP A 81 -4.32 -10.17 9.21
N GLU A 82 -4.93 -11.16 9.86
CA GLU A 82 -5.19 -11.12 11.30
C GLU A 82 -3.87 -11.11 12.09
N PHE A 83 -2.93 -12.01 11.77
CA PHE A 83 -1.62 -12.04 12.40
C PHE A 83 -0.83 -10.74 12.21
N VAL A 84 -0.85 -10.15 11.01
CA VAL A 84 -0.21 -8.86 10.73
C VAL A 84 -0.83 -7.75 11.58
N SER A 85 -2.15 -7.73 11.70
CA SER A 85 -2.87 -6.74 12.53
C SER A 85 -2.49 -6.87 14.01
N ILE A 86 -2.43 -8.11 14.52
CA ILE A 86 -2.00 -8.42 15.91
C ILE A 86 -0.56 -7.97 16.13
N PHE A 87 0.34 -8.33 15.21
CA PHE A 87 1.75 -7.97 15.27
C PHE A 87 1.95 -6.45 15.33
N GLN A 88 1.25 -5.71 14.45
CA GLN A 88 1.31 -4.25 14.42
C GLN A 88 0.78 -3.64 15.73
N ALA A 89 -0.37 -4.09 16.21
CA ALA A 89 -0.98 -3.57 17.44
C ALA A 89 -0.13 -3.83 18.68
N ILE A 90 0.38 -5.05 18.85
CA ILE A 90 1.25 -5.41 19.98
C ILE A 90 2.59 -4.66 19.89
N THR A 91 3.17 -4.54 18.69
CA THR A 91 4.42 -3.78 18.50
C THR A 91 4.22 -2.30 18.86
N PHE A 92 3.14 -1.69 18.37
CA PHE A 92 2.79 -0.31 18.71
C PHE A 92 2.57 -0.14 20.21
N GLY A 93 1.81 -1.04 20.85
CA GLY A 93 1.57 -1.02 22.29
C GLY A 93 2.83 -1.18 23.13
N THR A 94 3.74 -2.08 22.75
CA THR A 94 5.04 -2.23 23.44
C THR A 94 5.90 -0.98 23.28
N VAL A 95 5.98 -0.39 22.10
CA VAL A 95 6.72 0.86 21.89
C VAL A 95 6.13 2.00 22.73
N MET A 96 4.80 2.11 22.78
CA MET A 96 4.10 3.09 23.62
C MET A 96 4.39 2.85 25.11
N LEU A 97 4.38 1.58 25.55
CA LEU A 97 4.68 1.20 26.94
C LEU A 97 6.11 1.59 27.33
N ILE A 98 7.08 1.27 26.48
CA ILE A 98 8.50 1.65 26.68
C ILE A 98 8.65 3.18 26.72
N THR A 99 7.95 3.89 25.84
CA THR A 99 7.96 5.35 25.78
C THR A 99 7.39 5.95 27.07
N PHE A 100 6.22 5.46 27.52
CA PHE A 100 5.62 5.91 28.78
C PHE A 100 6.54 5.65 29.98
N ASN A 101 7.17 4.47 30.02
CA ASN A 101 8.13 4.12 31.06
C ASN A 101 9.36 5.04 31.09
N PHE A 102 9.84 5.49 29.92
CA PHE A 102 10.96 6.41 29.81
C PHE A 102 10.68 7.78 30.44
N PHE A 103 9.43 8.25 30.38
CA PHE A 103 9.00 9.50 31.02
C PHE A 103 8.68 9.30 32.51
N TYR A 104 8.06 8.17 32.87
CA TYR A 104 7.72 7.82 34.25
C TYR A 104 8.94 7.23 34.98
N ARG A 105 9.98 8.05 35.20
CA ARG A 105 11.30 7.66 35.73
C ARG A 105 11.33 7.22 37.21
N GLN A 106 10.18 6.98 37.85
CA GLN A 106 10.15 6.56 39.26
C GLN A 106 10.80 5.18 39.50
N TYR A 107 10.82 4.30 38.50
CA TYR A 107 11.45 2.98 38.62
C TYR A 107 12.13 2.55 37.31
N SER A 108 13.33 1.98 37.41
CA SER A 108 14.08 1.50 36.24
C SER A 108 13.72 0.06 35.92
N TYR A 109 12.73 -0.13 35.05
CA TYR A 109 12.32 -1.47 34.61
C TYR A 109 13.34 -2.08 33.63
N SER A 110 13.53 -3.40 33.71
CA SER A 110 14.38 -4.14 32.78
C SER A 110 13.81 -4.11 31.35
N ARG A 111 14.58 -3.54 30.41
CA ARG A 111 14.24 -3.47 28.97
C ARG A 111 13.98 -4.85 28.36
N LEU A 112 14.68 -5.87 28.85
CA LEU A 112 14.52 -7.25 28.40
C LEU A 112 13.16 -7.83 28.78
N VAL A 113 12.51 -7.38 29.87
CA VAL A 113 11.15 -7.82 30.19
C VAL A 113 10.17 -7.37 29.12
N PHE A 114 10.29 -6.12 28.65
CA PHE A 114 9.46 -5.62 27.55
C PHE A 114 9.69 -6.39 26.24
N LEU A 115 10.94 -6.79 25.97
CA LEU A 115 11.27 -7.59 24.78
C LEU A 115 10.68 -9.01 24.87
N TYR A 116 10.81 -9.69 26.01
CA TYR A 116 10.19 -10.99 26.23
C TYR A 116 8.67 -10.90 26.19
N PHE A 117 8.10 -9.88 26.84
CA PHE A 117 6.67 -9.61 26.79
C PHE A 117 6.18 -9.40 25.35
N TRP A 118 6.87 -8.61 24.54
CA TRP A 118 6.53 -8.40 23.14
C TRP A 118 6.48 -9.72 22.36
N GLY A 119 7.53 -10.55 22.47
CA GLY A 119 7.56 -11.84 21.79
C GLY A 119 6.48 -12.79 22.27
N ILE A 120 6.40 -13.01 23.59
CA ILE A 120 5.43 -13.94 24.21
C ILE A 120 4.00 -13.51 23.90
N ASN A 121 3.69 -12.22 23.99
CA ASN A 121 2.35 -11.70 23.77
C ASN A 121 1.89 -11.87 22.31
N ILE A 122 2.78 -11.67 21.32
CA ILE A 122 2.47 -11.94 19.90
C ILE A 122 2.04 -13.39 19.71
N PHE A 123 2.79 -14.35 20.28
CA PHE A 123 2.44 -15.76 20.15
C PHE A 123 1.21 -16.14 20.97
N ALA A 124 1.08 -15.65 22.21
CA ALA A 124 -0.04 -15.99 23.08
C ALA A 124 -1.38 -15.49 22.52
N VAL A 125 -1.44 -14.22 22.10
CA VAL A 125 -2.64 -13.65 21.46
C VAL A 125 -2.85 -14.23 20.07
N GLY A 126 -1.79 -14.44 19.29
CA GLY A 126 -1.89 -15.07 17.97
C GLY A 126 -2.52 -16.46 18.05
N ILE A 127 -2.01 -17.32 18.94
CA ILE A 127 -2.54 -18.68 19.16
C ILE A 127 -3.97 -18.62 19.69
N SER A 128 -4.26 -17.75 20.66
CA SER A 128 -5.62 -17.66 21.20
C SER A 128 -6.65 -17.22 20.15
N ARG A 129 -6.25 -16.33 19.25
CA ARG A 129 -7.07 -15.86 18.12
C ARG A 129 -7.28 -16.96 17.08
N SER A 130 -6.23 -17.69 16.71
CA SER A 130 -6.37 -18.86 15.82
C SER A 130 -7.33 -19.89 16.40
N LEU A 131 -7.17 -20.26 17.68
CA LEU A 131 -8.04 -21.22 18.35
C LEU A 131 -9.50 -20.74 18.42
N LEU A 132 -9.73 -19.46 18.75
CA LEU A 132 -11.08 -18.88 18.77
C LEU A 132 -11.71 -18.86 17.37
N SER A 133 -10.94 -18.49 16.35
CA SER A 133 -11.39 -18.52 14.96
C SER A 133 -11.75 -19.94 14.51
N ASP A 134 -10.93 -20.94 14.84
CA ASP A 134 -11.19 -22.35 14.52
C ASP A 134 -12.43 -22.88 15.25
N LEU A 135 -12.61 -22.55 16.53
CA LEU A 135 -13.82 -22.90 17.30
C LEU A 135 -15.08 -22.28 16.71
N ILE A 136 -14.99 -21.01 16.28
CA ILE A 136 -16.10 -20.31 15.64
C ILE A 136 -16.41 -20.92 14.27
N SER A 137 -15.39 -21.25 13.47
CA SER A 137 -15.55 -21.91 12.17
C SER A 137 -16.15 -23.30 12.32
N TYR A 138 -15.73 -24.07 13.33
CA TYR A 138 -16.33 -25.36 13.66
C TYR A 138 -17.78 -25.25 14.13
N ALA A 139 -18.10 -24.24 14.94
CA ALA A 139 -19.49 -23.98 15.32
C ALA A 139 -20.35 -23.61 14.11
N ARG A 140 -19.80 -22.83 13.16
CA ARG A 140 -20.46 -22.47 11.90
C ARG A 140 -20.68 -23.67 10.99
N SER A 141 -19.71 -24.57 10.87
CA SER A 141 -19.87 -25.80 10.06
C SER A 141 -20.93 -26.75 10.64
N LYS A 142 -21.17 -26.70 11.95
CA LYS A 142 -22.27 -27.39 12.64
C LYS A 142 -23.63 -26.68 12.57
N GLY A 143 -23.73 -25.56 11.85
CA GLY A 143 -24.98 -24.83 11.65
C GLY A 143 -25.27 -23.72 12.65
N TYR A 144 -24.37 -23.43 13.59
CA TYR A 144 -24.57 -22.34 14.55
C TYR A 144 -24.11 -21.00 13.99
N ASN A 145 -24.82 -19.91 14.33
CA ASN A 145 -24.47 -18.53 13.95
C ASN A 145 -24.43 -18.27 12.43
N LEU A 146 -25.19 -19.07 11.66
CA LEU A 146 -25.42 -18.86 10.24
C LEU A 146 -26.32 -17.64 10.00
N ARG A 147 -26.00 -16.85 8.98
CA ARG A 147 -26.86 -15.81 8.45
C ARG A 147 -27.55 -16.31 7.20
N HIS A 148 -28.87 -16.21 7.21
CA HIS A 148 -29.73 -16.57 6.11
C HIS A 148 -29.68 -15.48 5.05
N ILE A 149 -29.24 -15.83 3.83
CA ILE A 149 -29.04 -14.86 2.75
C ILE A 149 -29.89 -15.20 1.51
N LEU A 150 -30.42 -14.16 0.88
CA LEU A 150 -31.13 -14.21 -0.39
C LEU A 150 -30.30 -13.48 -1.44
N ILE A 151 -30.21 -14.01 -2.66
CA ILE A 151 -29.44 -13.41 -3.75
C ILE A 151 -30.38 -12.95 -4.86
N ALA A 152 -30.46 -11.63 -5.09
CA ALA A 152 -31.16 -11.04 -6.22
C ALA A 152 -30.24 -11.00 -7.45
N GLY A 153 -30.59 -11.81 -8.46
CA GLY A 153 -29.81 -12.06 -9.67
C GLY A 153 -29.11 -13.42 -9.64
N ALA A 154 -29.62 -14.39 -10.38
CA ALA A 154 -29.03 -15.71 -10.61
C ALA A 154 -28.11 -15.72 -11.85
N GLY A 155 -27.44 -14.59 -12.14
CA GLY A 155 -26.40 -14.49 -13.16
C GLY A 155 -25.06 -15.07 -12.69
N ASN A 156 -24.00 -14.89 -13.49
CA ASN A 156 -22.66 -15.40 -13.16
C ASN A 156 -22.16 -14.89 -11.78
N LEU A 157 -22.36 -13.60 -11.50
CA LEU A 157 -21.96 -12.98 -10.24
C LEU A 157 -22.69 -13.59 -9.04
N GLY A 158 -24.01 -13.78 -9.14
CA GLY A 158 -24.83 -14.37 -8.09
C GLY A 158 -24.48 -15.84 -7.85
N GLN A 159 -24.25 -16.61 -8.91
CA GLN A 159 -23.82 -18.01 -8.81
C GLN A 159 -22.43 -18.12 -8.19
N GLU A 160 -21.49 -17.24 -8.55
CA GLU A 160 -20.17 -17.21 -7.92
C GLU A 160 -20.26 -16.87 -6.42
N LEU A 161 -21.14 -15.94 -6.03
CA LEU A 161 -21.40 -15.62 -4.64
C LEU A 161 -21.92 -16.84 -3.86
N ALA A 162 -22.91 -17.55 -4.40
CA ALA A 162 -23.45 -18.75 -3.75
C ALA A 162 -22.41 -19.87 -3.65
N ARG A 163 -21.65 -20.11 -4.72
CA ARG A 163 -20.55 -21.07 -4.72
C ARG A 163 -19.52 -20.75 -3.63
N LYS A 164 -19.12 -19.48 -3.49
CA LYS A 164 -18.22 -19.03 -2.41
C LYS A 164 -18.84 -19.21 -1.03
N ALA A 165 -20.12 -18.90 -0.86
CA ALA A 165 -20.83 -19.09 0.40
C ALA A 165 -20.86 -20.59 0.82
N HIS A 166 -21.12 -21.48 -0.13
CA HIS A 166 -21.10 -22.93 0.11
C HIS A 166 -19.70 -23.49 0.35
N THR A 167 -18.70 -22.99 -0.39
CA THR A 167 -17.30 -23.44 -0.26
C THR A 167 -16.69 -22.97 1.08
N TYR A 168 -16.92 -21.71 1.45
CA TYR A 168 -16.33 -21.09 2.63
C TYR A 168 -17.36 -21.00 3.77
N THR A 169 -17.64 -22.14 4.41
CA THR A 169 -18.56 -22.25 5.56
C THR A 169 -18.17 -21.34 6.73
N GLU A 170 -16.89 -20.98 6.83
CA GLU A 170 -16.36 -19.96 7.75
C GLU A 170 -17.02 -18.59 7.60
N LEU A 171 -17.61 -18.25 6.45
CA LEU A 171 -18.34 -17.00 6.27
C LEU A 171 -19.65 -16.99 7.09
N GLY A 172 -20.14 -18.16 7.49
CA GLY A 172 -21.39 -18.34 8.20
C GLY A 172 -22.57 -17.77 7.41
N LEU A 173 -22.57 -18.00 6.09
CA LEU A 173 -23.62 -17.60 5.17
C LEU A 173 -24.35 -18.86 4.73
N HIS A 174 -25.67 -18.86 4.86
CA HIS A 174 -26.54 -19.92 4.37
C HIS A 174 -27.42 -19.35 3.28
N VAL A 175 -27.18 -19.77 2.05
CA VAL A 175 -27.92 -19.29 0.88
C VAL A 175 -29.28 -19.99 0.85
N ILE A 176 -30.36 -19.24 1.06
CA ILE A 176 -31.72 -19.77 1.01
C ILE A 176 -32.15 -20.00 -0.44
N GLY A 177 -31.82 -19.05 -1.32
CA GLY A 177 -32.26 -19.10 -2.70
C GLY A 177 -31.79 -17.91 -3.54
N TYR A 178 -32.13 -17.97 -4.83
CA TYR A 178 -32.08 -16.83 -5.73
C TYR A 178 -33.46 -16.27 -6.04
N VAL A 179 -33.48 -15.02 -6.47
CA VAL A 179 -34.59 -14.37 -7.16
C VAL A 179 -34.08 -13.76 -8.46
N ASP A 180 -34.71 -14.06 -9.59
CA ASP A 180 -34.24 -13.65 -10.92
C ASP A 180 -35.43 -13.57 -11.89
N ASP A 181 -35.57 -12.50 -12.67
CA ASP A 181 -36.74 -12.35 -13.56
C ASP A 181 -36.68 -13.24 -14.81
N ASP A 182 -35.55 -13.90 -15.11
CA ASP A 182 -35.43 -14.79 -16.28
C ASP A 182 -36.33 -16.04 -16.12
N PRO A 183 -37.39 -16.18 -16.95
CA PRO A 183 -38.31 -17.32 -16.87
C PRO A 183 -37.62 -18.67 -17.05
N LYS A 184 -36.47 -18.71 -17.75
CA LYS A 184 -35.72 -19.95 -17.98
C LYS A 184 -35.04 -20.47 -16.72
N LYS A 185 -34.87 -19.64 -15.69
CA LYS A 185 -34.22 -19.99 -14.43
C LYS A 185 -35.22 -20.31 -13.33
N GLN A 186 -36.47 -19.89 -13.48
CA GLN A 186 -37.53 -20.15 -12.52
C GLN A 186 -37.70 -21.65 -12.24
N GLY A 187 -37.81 -22.01 -10.97
CA GLY A 187 -37.95 -23.39 -10.51
C GLY A 187 -36.72 -24.28 -10.70
N LYS A 188 -35.58 -23.75 -11.17
CA LYS A 188 -34.33 -24.49 -11.28
C LYS A 188 -33.47 -24.34 -10.03
N THR A 189 -32.60 -25.32 -9.84
CA THR A 189 -31.53 -25.29 -8.84
C THR A 189 -30.20 -25.00 -9.54
N LEU A 190 -29.54 -23.92 -9.13
CA LEU A 190 -28.26 -23.47 -9.68
C LEU A 190 -27.21 -23.48 -8.55
N GLU A 191 -26.05 -24.11 -8.76
CA GLU A 191 -25.02 -24.25 -7.71
C GLU A 191 -25.59 -24.78 -6.37
N GLY A 192 -26.48 -25.79 -6.44
CA GLY A 192 -27.13 -26.37 -5.25
C GLY A 192 -28.16 -25.48 -4.56
N THR A 193 -28.51 -24.33 -5.15
CA THR A 193 -29.40 -23.32 -4.57
C THR A 193 -30.62 -23.08 -5.45
N PRO A 194 -31.86 -23.15 -4.93
CA PRO A 194 -33.08 -22.99 -5.74
C PRO A 194 -33.35 -21.54 -6.13
N VAL A 195 -33.97 -21.33 -7.29
CA VAL A 195 -34.59 -20.05 -7.67
C VAL A 195 -36.02 -20.03 -7.11
N LEU A 196 -36.26 -19.18 -6.11
CA LEU A 196 -37.49 -19.15 -5.32
C LEU A 196 -38.59 -18.29 -5.94
N GLY A 197 -38.24 -17.41 -6.88
CA GLY A 197 -39.20 -16.54 -7.54
C GLY A 197 -38.54 -15.44 -8.37
N THR A 198 -39.36 -14.48 -8.77
CA THR A 198 -38.95 -13.24 -9.45
C THR A 198 -38.52 -12.17 -8.44
N LEU A 199 -37.96 -11.06 -8.93
CA LEU A 199 -37.54 -9.95 -8.08
C LEU A 199 -38.73 -9.27 -7.38
N ASP A 200 -39.94 -9.39 -7.90
CA ASP A 200 -41.16 -8.84 -7.28
C ASP A 200 -41.55 -9.59 -5.99
N HIS A 201 -41.13 -10.85 -5.84
CA HIS A 201 -41.43 -11.68 -4.67
C HIS A 201 -40.39 -11.56 -3.56
N VAL A 202 -39.38 -10.67 -3.69
CA VAL A 202 -38.29 -10.51 -2.71
C VAL A 202 -38.81 -10.31 -1.30
N GLN A 203 -39.76 -9.38 -1.10
CA GLN A 203 -40.30 -9.07 0.22
C GLN A 203 -40.97 -10.29 0.87
N GLN A 204 -41.81 -11.00 0.11
CA GLN A 204 -42.52 -12.18 0.59
C GLN A 204 -41.54 -13.29 0.99
N ILE A 205 -40.51 -13.53 0.17
CA ILE A 205 -39.49 -14.55 0.43
C ILE A 205 -38.68 -14.20 1.69
N ILE A 206 -38.33 -12.92 1.88
CA ILE A 206 -37.63 -12.43 3.07
C ILE A 206 -38.42 -12.76 4.35
N GLN A 207 -39.72 -12.47 4.34
CA GLN A 207 -40.60 -12.72 5.48
C GLN A 207 -40.78 -14.22 5.74
N GLN A 208 -41.06 -15.00 4.70
CA GLN A 208 -41.31 -16.44 4.82
C GLN A 208 -40.10 -17.22 5.33
N HIS A 209 -38.89 -16.89 4.87
CA HIS A 209 -37.68 -17.65 5.16
C HIS A 209 -36.80 -17.01 6.25
N GLY A 210 -37.24 -15.88 6.81
CA GLY A 210 -36.49 -15.14 7.83
C GLY A 210 -35.11 -14.69 7.32
N VAL A 211 -35.04 -14.17 6.10
CA VAL A 211 -33.81 -13.70 5.47
C VAL A 211 -33.24 -12.54 6.28
N GLN A 212 -31.95 -12.58 6.58
CA GLN A 212 -31.26 -11.52 7.33
C GLN A 212 -30.45 -10.60 6.43
N GLN A 213 -30.00 -11.09 5.26
CA GLN A 213 -29.23 -10.30 4.31
C GLN A 213 -29.70 -10.54 2.87
N LEU A 214 -29.87 -9.46 2.12
CA LEU A 214 -30.20 -9.51 0.70
C LEU A 214 -28.97 -9.05 -0.10
N PHE A 215 -28.44 -9.93 -0.94
CA PHE A 215 -27.35 -9.58 -1.85
C PHE A 215 -27.90 -9.26 -3.23
N ILE A 216 -27.64 -8.06 -3.73
CA ILE A 216 -28.02 -7.64 -5.08
C ILE A 216 -26.81 -7.86 -5.99
N ALA A 217 -26.92 -8.87 -6.86
CA ALA A 217 -25.92 -9.28 -7.86
C ALA A 217 -26.46 -9.09 -9.28
N LEU A 218 -27.15 -7.97 -9.50
CA LEU A 218 -27.69 -7.56 -10.79
C LEU A 218 -26.66 -6.69 -11.55
N PRO A 219 -26.63 -6.74 -12.89
CA PRO A 219 -25.78 -5.85 -13.67
C PRO A 219 -26.17 -4.39 -13.47
N MET A 220 -25.19 -3.47 -13.57
CA MET A 220 -25.42 -2.02 -13.42
C MET A 220 -26.46 -1.45 -14.39
N THR A 221 -26.70 -2.14 -15.52
CA THR A 221 -27.74 -1.78 -16.49
C THR A 221 -29.15 -1.96 -15.94
N ALA A 222 -29.35 -2.81 -14.92
CA ALA A 222 -30.64 -3.06 -14.28
C ALA A 222 -30.97 -2.07 -13.15
N HIS A 223 -30.53 -0.82 -13.28
CA HIS A 223 -30.66 0.21 -12.24
C HIS A 223 -32.09 0.39 -11.72
N ALA A 224 -33.09 0.40 -12.63
CA ALA A 224 -34.50 0.52 -12.25
C ALA A 224 -34.95 -0.63 -11.32
N ARG A 225 -34.62 -1.89 -11.65
CA ARG A 225 -34.95 -3.05 -10.82
C ARG A 225 -34.25 -3.02 -9.47
N ILE A 226 -33.01 -2.52 -9.41
CA ILE A 226 -32.29 -2.34 -8.14
C ILE A 226 -33.04 -1.38 -7.22
N LEU A 227 -33.50 -0.23 -7.75
CA LEU A 227 -34.28 0.74 -6.98
C LEU A 227 -35.62 0.17 -6.51
N GLU A 228 -36.30 -0.59 -7.37
CA GLU A 228 -37.56 -1.26 -7.01
C GLU A 228 -37.36 -2.26 -5.87
N ILE A 229 -36.30 -3.08 -5.92
CA ILE A 229 -35.94 -4.00 -4.82
C ILE A 229 -35.65 -3.22 -3.54
N LEU A 230 -34.87 -2.13 -3.61
CA LEU A 230 -34.56 -1.32 -2.43
C LEU A 230 -35.84 -0.74 -1.81
N SER A 231 -36.78 -0.28 -2.64
CA SER A 231 -38.06 0.24 -2.16
C SER A 231 -38.97 -0.83 -1.56
N SER A 232 -38.95 -2.07 -2.09
CA SER A 232 -39.81 -3.15 -1.60
C SER A 232 -39.37 -3.75 -0.27
N VAL A 233 -38.10 -3.56 0.10
CA VAL A 233 -37.52 -4.06 1.36
C VAL A 233 -37.25 -2.96 2.39
N ASP A 234 -37.64 -1.71 2.11
CA ASP A 234 -37.34 -0.56 2.98
C ASP A 234 -37.99 -0.68 4.37
N GLN A 235 -39.13 -1.36 4.47
CA GLN A 235 -39.82 -1.63 5.74
C GLN A 235 -39.36 -2.93 6.41
N GLU A 236 -38.48 -3.70 5.78
CA GLU A 236 -37.98 -4.96 6.31
C GLU A 236 -36.68 -4.76 7.08
N CYS A 237 -36.49 -5.52 8.16
CA CYS A 237 -35.24 -5.50 8.93
C CYS A 237 -34.12 -6.34 8.25
N VAL A 238 -33.90 -6.16 6.96
CA VAL A 238 -32.91 -6.90 6.15
C VAL A 238 -31.68 -6.04 5.84
N ASP A 239 -30.49 -6.62 5.95
CA ASP A 239 -29.23 -5.96 5.58
C ASP A 239 -28.99 -6.12 4.07
N VAL A 240 -29.19 -5.05 3.30
CA VAL A 240 -29.04 -5.07 1.84
C VAL A 240 -27.61 -4.77 1.43
N LYS A 241 -27.03 -5.63 0.59
CA LYS A 241 -25.66 -5.55 0.10
C LYS A 241 -25.62 -5.57 -1.42
N PHE A 242 -25.13 -4.50 -2.02
CA PHE A 242 -24.93 -4.42 -3.46
C PHE A 242 -23.52 -4.90 -3.86
N ILE A 243 -23.43 -5.83 -4.81
CA ILE A 243 -22.16 -6.28 -5.38
C ILE A 243 -22.08 -5.76 -6.83
N PRO A 244 -21.22 -4.78 -7.12
CA PRO A 244 -21.04 -4.31 -8.49
C PRO A 244 -20.26 -5.35 -9.32
N ASP A 245 -20.75 -5.65 -10.52
CA ASP A 245 -19.99 -6.43 -11.51
C ASP A 245 -18.89 -5.56 -12.13
N LEU A 246 -17.73 -5.51 -11.46
CA LEU A 246 -16.55 -4.77 -11.92
C LEU A 246 -15.63 -5.60 -12.81
N MET A 247 -15.93 -6.88 -13.07
CA MET A 247 -15.03 -7.77 -13.80
C MET A 247 -14.77 -7.28 -15.24
N GLN A 248 -15.76 -6.62 -15.85
CA GLN A 248 -15.63 -6.00 -17.18
C GLN A 248 -14.70 -4.78 -17.19
N TYR A 249 -14.44 -4.18 -16.03
CA TYR A 249 -13.62 -2.98 -15.88
C TYR A 249 -12.23 -3.25 -15.29
N MET A 250 -11.87 -4.52 -15.01
CA MET A 250 -10.57 -4.93 -14.43
C MET A 250 -9.31 -4.51 -15.22
N SER A 251 -9.46 -4.08 -16.47
CA SER A 251 -8.37 -3.44 -17.23
C SER A 251 -7.99 -2.06 -16.68
N LEU A 252 -8.89 -1.43 -15.93
CA LEU A 252 -8.71 -0.19 -15.20
C LEU A 252 -8.46 -0.59 -13.73
N ARG A 253 -7.31 -0.20 -13.19
CA ARG A 253 -7.07 -0.32 -11.74
C ARG A 253 -8.00 0.66 -11.04
N VAL A 254 -9.15 0.14 -10.63
CA VAL A 254 -10.20 0.86 -9.94
C VAL A 254 -9.86 0.95 -8.46
N GLY A 255 -9.57 2.16 -7.98
CA GLY A 255 -9.65 2.47 -6.55
C GLY A 255 -11.07 2.92 -6.22
N VAL A 256 -11.53 2.63 -5.01
CA VAL A 256 -12.80 3.15 -4.49
C VAL A 256 -12.45 4.13 -3.37
N GLU A 257 -12.74 5.41 -3.58
CA GLU A 257 -12.61 6.47 -2.58
C GLU A 257 -14.00 6.96 -2.17
N GLU A 258 -14.12 7.56 -1.00
CA GLU A 258 -15.37 8.15 -0.50
C GLU A 258 -15.20 9.67 -0.43
N LEU A 259 -16.06 10.43 -1.12
CA LEU A 259 -16.11 11.89 -1.05
C LEU A 259 -17.49 12.30 -0.52
N ASP A 260 -17.56 12.81 0.72
CA ASP A 260 -18.81 13.21 1.39
C ASP A 260 -19.92 12.14 1.32
N GLY A 261 -19.57 10.87 1.56
CA GLY A 261 -20.52 9.75 1.51
C GLY A 261 -20.83 9.23 0.10
N ILE A 262 -20.23 9.83 -0.94
CA ILE A 262 -20.37 9.39 -2.32
C ILE A 262 -19.20 8.45 -2.64
N PRO A 263 -19.44 7.16 -2.95
CA PRO A 263 -18.40 6.26 -3.42
C PRO A 263 -17.96 6.67 -4.83
N ILE A 264 -16.73 7.14 -4.98
CA ILE A 264 -16.08 7.49 -6.24
C ILE A 264 -15.18 6.34 -6.68
N VAL A 265 -15.39 5.90 -7.92
CA VAL A 265 -14.57 4.87 -8.58
C VAL A 265 -13.46 5.55 -9.38
N ASN A 266 -12.23 5.50 -8.88
CA ASN A 266 -11.04 6.02 -9.53
C ASN A 266 -10.58 5.07 -10.64
N LEU A 267 -10.91 5.40 -11.89
CA LEU A 267 -10.61 4.56 -13.05
C LEU A 267 -9.09 4.42 -13.37
N ARG A 268 -8.21 5.21 -12.75
CA ARG A 268 -6.76 5.18 -12.99
C ARG A 268 -5.96 5.61 -11.75
N GLU A 269 -5.84 4.73 -10.76
CA GLU A 269 -4.84 4.93 -9.71
C GLU A 269 -3.46 4.46 -10.15
N THR A 270 -2.44 5.26 -9.83
CA THR A 270 -1.05 4.82 -9.92
C THR A 270 -0.61 4.29 -8.56
N PRO A 271 0.10 3.14 -8.47
CA PRO A 271 0.50 2.52 -7.21
C PRO A 271 1.40 3.38 -6.31
N ILE A 272 1.90 4.52 -6.81
CA ILE A 272 2.72 5.48 -6.07
C ILE A 272 1.88 6.42 -5.19
N GLN A 273 0.55 6.46 -5.31
CA GLN A 273 -0.30 7.37 -4.52
C GLN A 273 -0.47 6.92 -3.05
N GLY A 274 -1.00 7.81 -2.20
CA GLY A 274 -1.24 7.54 -0.77
C GLY A 274 0.04 7.34 0.05
N TRP A 275 0.02 6.38 0.99
CA TRP A 275 1.17 6.05 1.86
C TRP A 275 2.44 5.68 1.09
N ASN A 276 2.29 5.07 -0.09
CA ASN A 276 3.40 4.72 -0.96
C ASN A 276 4.21 5.95 -1.40
N SER A 277 3.55 7.10 -1.62
CA SER A 277 4.22 8.36 -1.96
C SER A 277 5.10 8.86 -0.81
N VAL A 278 4.64 8.68 0.43
CA VAL A 278 5.36 9.08 1.64
C VAL A 278 6.58 8.19 1.85
N ILE A 279 6.40 6.86 1.72
CA ILE A 279 7.51 5.89 1.82
C ILE A 279 8.56 6.16 0.73
N LYS A 280 8.12 6.34 -0.53
CA LYS A 280 8.96 6.71 -1.66
C LYS A 280 9.76 7.98 -1.37
N ARG A 281 9.10 8.98 -0.79
CA ARG A 281 9.72 10.27 -0.46
C ARG A 281 10.76 10.14 0.64
N GLY A 282 10.48 9.39 1.69
CA GLY A 282 11.44 9.08 2.76
C GLY A 282 12.67 8.38 2.20
N PHE A 283 12.46 7.36 1.37
CA PHE A 283 13.53 6.65 0.66
C PHE A 283 14.40 7.59 -0.17
N ASP A 284 13.79 8.46 -0.98
CA ASP A 284 14.51 9.44 -1.81
C ASP A 284 15.38 10.39 -0.99
N ILE A 285 14.87 10.88 0.15
CA ILE A 285 15.60 11.80 1.01
C ILE A 285 16.81 11.12 1.64
N VAL A 286 16.62 9.95 2.27
CA VAL A 286 17.68 9.24 2.99
C VAL A 286 18.84 8.89 2.07
N PHE A 287 18.55 8.28 0.92
CA PHE A 287 19.58 7.87 -0.04
C PHE A 287 20.24 9.08 -0.73
N SER A 288 19.51 10.18 -0.95
CA SER A 288 20.11 11.39 -1.52
C SER A 288 21.06 12.09 -0.55
N ILE A 289 20.71 12.16 0.75
CA ILE A 289 21.60 12.71 1.79
C ILE A 289 22.87 11.86 1.88
N LEU A 290 22.73 10.54 1.98
CA LEU A 290 23.87 9.62 2.05
C LEU A 290 24.78 9.80 0.84
N PHE A 291 24.21 9.84 -0.37
CA PHE A 291 24.98 10.02 -1.59
C PHE A 291 25.72 11.38 -1.63
N LEU A 292 25.06 12.47 -1.24
CA LEU A 292 25.67 13.80 -1.23
C LEU A 292 26.83 13.89 -0.25
N ILE A 293 26.71 13.30 0.94
CA ILE A 293 27.80 13.27 1.93
C ILE A 293 29.00 12.48 1.38
N LEU A 294 28.76 11.27 0.85
CA LEU A 294 29.82 10.41 0.33
C LEU A 294 30.50 11.00 -0.92
N SER A 295 29.75 11.70 -1.77
CA SER A 295 30.27 12.28 -3.01
C SER A 295 30.78 13.72 -2.84
N ALA A 296 30.61 14.35 -1.68
CA ALA A 296 31.02 15.74 -1.44
C ALA A 296 32.50 16.03 -1.78
N PRO A 297 33.48 15.18 -1.40
CA PRO A 297 34.89 15.43 -1.73
C PRO A 297 35.13 15.44 -3.25
N ILE A 298 34.53 14.50 -3.97
CA ILE A 298 34.64 14.41 -5.44
C ILE A 298 33.98 15.62 -6.10
N MET A 299 32.80 16.02 -5.61
CA MET A 299 32.07 17.19 -6.12
C MET A 299 32.88 18.48 -5.91
N ALA A 300 33.58 18.63 -4.79
CA ALA A 300 34.44 19.78 -4.53
C ALA A 300 35.63 19.84 -5.50
N VAL A 301 36.32 18.71 -5.73
CA VAL A 301 37.40 18.62 -6.72
C VAL A 301 36.91 18.97 -8.12
N LEU A 302 35.77 18.40 -8.54
CA LEU A 302 35.16 18.71 -9.85
C LEU A 302 34.81 20.20 -9.97
N ALA A 303 34.28 20.81 -8.92
CA ALA A 303 33.93 22.23 -8.91
C ALA A 303 35.16 23.12 -9.17
N VAL A 304 36.29 22.82 -8.52
CA VAL A 304 37.57 23.52 -8.73
C VAL A 304 38.07 23.31 -10.17
N LEU A 305 38.10 22.07 -10.66
CA LEU A 305 38.55 21.75 -12.03
C LEU A 305 37.68 22.44 -13.11
N ILE A 306 36.37 22.55 -12.89
CA ILE A 306 35.47 23.28 -13.80
C ILE A 306 35.80 24.77 -13.83
N LYS A 307 36.15 25.36 -12.68
CA LYS A 307 36.48 26.77 -12.57
C LYS A 307 37.83 27.10 -13.22
N LEU A 308 38.81 26.20 -13.07
CA LEU A 308 40.13 26.33 -13.69
C LEU A 308 40.11 26.08 -15.21
N SER A 309 39.23 25.20 -15.69
CA SER A 309 39.20 24.84 -17.11
C SER A 309 38.42 25.81 -18.03
N SER A 310 37.50 26.62 -17.48
CA SER A 310 36.72 27.57 -18.28
C SER A 310 36.08 28.69 -17.43
N PRO A 311 35.98 29.93 -17.94
CA PRO A 311 35.36 31.04 -17.22
C PRO A 311 33.85 30.83 -17.02
N GLY A 312 33.27 31.33 -15.92
CA GLY A 312 31.83 31.30 -15.59
C GLY A 312 31.43 30.42 -14.38
N PRO A 313 30.14 30.07 -14.22
CA PRO A 313 29.62 29.34 -13.05
C PRO A 313 29.88 27.83 -13.12
N VAL A 314 30.08 27.21 -11.95
CA VAL A 314 30.32 25.76 -11.82
C VAL A 314 29.06 24.95 -12.15
N LEU A 315 27.90 25.41 -11.67
CA LEU A 315 26.61 24.76 -11.90
C LEU A 315 25.90 25.35 -13.11
N TYR A 316 25.35 24.46 -13.92
CA TYR A 316 24.44 24.77 -15.01
C TYR A 316 23.01 24.40 -14.59
N LYS A 317 22.05 25.28 -14.86
CA LYS A 317 20.62 25.09 -14.55
C LYS A 317 19.82 24.98 -15.85
N GLN A 318 18.90 24.03 -15.92
CA GLN A 318 18.07 23.83 -17.11
C GLN A 318 16.61 23.58 -16.76
N LYS A 319 15.70 24.28 -17.44
CA LYS A 319 14.26 24.05 -17.31
C LYS A 319 13.88 22.66 -17.85
N ARG A 320 13.15 21.92 -17.02
CA ARG A 320 12.67 20.57 -17.29
C ARG A 320 11.24 20.41 -16.78
N MET A 321 10.49 19.49 -17.37
CA MET A 321 9.12 19.17 -16.96
C MET A 321 9.12 17.95 -16.03
N GLY A 322 8.48 18.10 -14.87
CA GLY A 322 8.39 17.11 -13.80
C GLY A 322 6.98 16.60 -13.56
N LEU A 323 6.63 16.39 -12.29
CA LEU A 323 5.32 15.92 -11.83
C LEU A 323 4.20 16.88 -12.27
N ASP A 324 3.09 16.31 -12.75
CA ASP A 324 1.90 16.99 -13.26
C ASP A 324 2.17 18.09 -14.31
N GLY A 325 3.31 17.98 -15.00
CA GLY A 325 3.71 18.94 -16.01
C GLY A 325 4.36 20.21 -15.46
N HIS A 326 4.61 20.31 -14.15
CA HIS A 326 5.28 21.46 -13.56
C HIS A 326 6.73 21.59 -14.03
N VAL A 327 7.15 22.81 -14.33
CA VAL A 327 8.50 23.10 -14.80
C VAL A 327 9.41 23.42 -13.61
N PHE A 328 10.57 22.75 -13.54
CA PHE A 328 11.58 22.97 -12.51
C PHE A 328 12.97 23.17 -13.12
N TYR A 329 13.92 23.67 -12.31
CA TYR A 329 15.32 23.84 -12.71
C TYR A 329 16.15 22.63 -12.28
N MET A 330 16.58 21.83 -13.25
CA MET A 330 17.49 20.71 -13.04
C MET A 330 18.94 21.21 -12.94
N TYR A 331 19.65 20.84 -11.88
CA TYR A 331 21.05 21.20 -11.63
C TYR A 331 22.01 20.18 -12.24
N LYS A 332 23.09 20.66 -12.86
CA LYS A 332 24.21 19.83 -13.36
C LYS A 332 25.52 20.56 -13.18
N PHE A 333 26.64 19.82 -13.18
CA PHE A 333 27.92 20.46 -13.41
C PHE A 333 28.04 20.90 -14.86
N ARG A 334 28.67 22.06 -15.06
CA ARG A 334 28.88 22.61 -16.39
C ARG A 334 29.90 21.76 -17.16
N SER A 335 29.45 21.12 -18.23
CA SER A 335 30.26 20.29 -19.14
C SER A 335 30.45 20.90 -20.53
N MET A 336 29.84 22.07 -20.80
CA MET A 336 29.88 22.79 -22.08
C MET A 336 30.35 24.24 -21.87
N ARG A 337 30.84 24.87 -22.94
CA ARG A 337 31.19 26.30 -22.94
C ARG A 337 29.95 27.17 -22.69
N VAL A 338 30.14 28.36 -22.14
CA VAL A 338 29.04 29.25 -21.69
C VAL A 338 28.08 29.62 -22.84
N ASP A 339 28.58 29.80 -24.06
CA ASP A 339 27.79 30.22 -25.22
C ASP A 339 27.30 29.06 -26.10
N ALA A 340 27.32 27.83 -25.58
CA ALA A 340 27.01 26.61 -26.34
C ALA A 340 25.61 26.60 -26.99
N GLU A 341 24.62 27.24 -26.38
CA GLU A 341 23.24 27.22 -26.87
C GLU A 341 22.78 28.55 -27.49
N GLN A 342 23.59 29.64 -27.43
CA GLN A 342 23.19 30.98 -27.90
C GLN A 342 22.82 31.02 -29.40
N LYS A 343 23.54 30.27 -30.25
CA LYS A 343 23.30 30.27 -31.71
C LYS A 343 22.31 29.20 -32.19
N THR A 344 21.97 28.21 -31.37
CA THR A 344 21.24 27.00 -31.84
C THR A 344 19.96 26.70 -31.07
N GLY A 345 19.73 27.32 -29.91
CA GLY A 345 18.59 27.01 -29.05
C GLY A 345 18.67 25.60 -28.45
N ALA A 346 17.50 25.05 -28.05
CA ALA A 346 17.42 23.74 -27.42
C ALA A 346 17.59 22.59 -28.43
N VAL A 347 18.81 22.07 -28.56
CA VAL A 347 19.13 20.94 -29.45
C VAL A 347 19.65 19.76 -28.64
N TRP A 348 19.35 18.52 -29.09
CA TRP A 348 19.95 17.33 -28.50
C TRP A 348 21.46 17.29 -28.78
N ALA A 349 22.24 16.81 -27.80
CA ALA A 349 23.68 16.70 -27.96
C ALA A 349 24.02 15.60 -28.97
N LYS A 350 24.83 15.93 -29.98
CA LYS A 350 25.34 14.97 -30.97
C LYS A 350 26.56 14.22 -30.41
N LYS A 351 26.88 13.05 -30.98
CA LYS A 351 28.11 12.29 -30.68
C LYS A 351 29.31 13.16 -31.12
N ARG A 352 30.25 13.45 -30.20
CA ARG A 352 31.38 14.39 -30.39
C ARG A 352 30.96 15.85 -30.65
N ASP A 353 30.18 16.42 -29.73
CA ASP A 353 29.76 17.83 -29.78
C ASP A 353 30.93 18.78 -29.49
N ALA A 354 31.27 19.66 -30.45
CA ALA A 354 32.37 20.62 -30.36
C ALA A 354 32.20 21.66 -29.22
N ARG A 355 31.00 21.76 -28.63
CA ARG A 355 30.70 22.70 -27.54
C ARG A 355 31.20 22.24 -26.17
N ARG A 356 31.77 21.04 -26.07
CA ARG A 356 32.21 20.43 -24.79
C ARG A 356 33.64 20.78 -24.45
N THR A 357 33.92 20.87 -23.15
CA THR A 357 35.30 20.93 -22.65
C THR A 357 35.90 19.53 -22.54
N LYS A 358 37.23 19.40 -22.51
CA LYS A 358 37.90 18.10 -22.32
C LYS A 358 37.45 17.42 -21.02
N LEU A 359 37.41 18.18 -19.92
CA LEU A 359 36.86 17.75 -18.63
C LEU A 359 35.36 17.40 -18.73
N GLY A 360 34.59 18.20 -19.47
CA GLY A 360 33.16 17.96 -19.69
C GLY A 360 32.87 16.65 -20.42
N THR A 361 33.73 16.23 -21.35
CA THR A 361 33.63 14.92 -22.01
C THR A 361 33.82 13.79 -20.99
N PHE A 362 34.83 13.88 -20.12
CA PHE A 362 35.06 12.90 -19.06
C PHE A 362 33.91 12.83 -18.05
N MET A 363 33.40 13.99 -17.59
CA MET A 363 32.28 14.01 -16.64
C MET A 363 31.00 13.41 -17.23
N ARG A 364 30.73 13.61 -18.52
CA ARG A 364 29.55 13.05 -19.19
C ARG A 364 29.68 11.54 -19.45
N SER A 365 30.87 11.03 -19.75
CA SER A 365 31.07 9.60 -19.94
C SER A 365 30.87 8.81 -18.65
N THR A 366 31.24 9.41 -17.51
CA THR A 366 31.11 8.85 -16.16
C THR A 366 29.82 9.27 -15.44
N SER A 367 28.98 10.09 -16.06
CA SER A 367 27.77 10.71 -15.45
C SER A 367 28.02 11.54 -14.19
N LEU A 368 29.27 11.93 -13.91
CA LEU A 368 29.63 12.81 -12.80
C LEU A 368 28.97 14.19 -12.92
N ASP A 369 28.62 14.63 -14.13
CA ASP A 369 27.93 15.90 -14.34
C ASP A 369 26.51 15.94 -13.74
N GLU A 370 25.94 14.78 -13.41
CA GLU A 370 24.58 14.63 -12.89
C GLU A 370 24.49 14.66 -11.35
N PHE A 371 25.62 14.63 -10.63
CA PHE A 371 25.64 14.59 -9.16
C PHE A 371 24.88 15.76 -8.48
N PRO A 372 24.89 17.00 -9.01
CA PRO A 372 24.08 18.08 -8.44
C PRO A 372 22.56 17.83 -8.47
N GLN A 373 22.06 16.88 -9.27
CA GLN A 373 20.63 16.54 -9.33
C GLN A 373 20.10 15.93 -8.03
N PHE A 374 20.95 15.35 -7.18
CA PHE A 374 20.53 14.87 -5.86
C PHE A 374 19.98 16.00 -4.98
N VAL A 375 20.40 17.26 -5.22
CA VAL A 375 19.79 18.43 -4.58
C VAL A 375 18.35 18.67 -5.07
N ASN A 376 18.05 18.41 -6.35
CA ASN A 376 16.67 18.46 -6.85
C ASN A 376 15.80 17.39 -6.19
N VAL A 377 16.37 16.22 -5.92
CA VAL A 377 15.67 15.17 -5.18
C VAL A 377 15.36 15.66 -3.77
N LEU A 378 16.33 16.24 -3.04
CA LEU A 378 16.06 16.80 -1.71
C LEU A 378 15.00 17.91 -1.72
N LYS A 379 15.01 18.80 -2.72
CA LYS A 379 13.97 19.85 -2.89
C LYS A 379 12.59 19.29 -3.20
N GLY A 380 12.52 18.06 -3.72
CA GLY A 380 11.28 17.41 -4.09
C GLY A 380 10.86 17.63 -5.54
N ASP A 381 11.70 18.27 -6.35
CA ASP A 381 11.48 18.45 -7.80
C ASP A 381 11.61 17.11 -8.54
N MET A 382 12.50 16.24 -8.05
CA MET A 382 12.85 14.95 -8.63
C MET A 382 12.75 13.82 -7.60
N SER A 383 12.83 12.60 -8.11
CA SER A 383 12.98 11.34 -7.38
C SER A 383 14.32 10.70 -7.77
N LEU A 384 14.85 9.78 -6.95
CA LEU A 384 16.02 8.99 -7.35
C LEU A 384 15.70 8.15 -8.60
N VAL A 385 14.53 7.51 -8.59
CA VAL A 385 14.03 6.65 -9.66
C VAL A 385 12.75 7.22 -10.26
N GLY A 386 12.68 7.28 -11.58
CA GLY A 386 11.49 7.73 -12.29
C GLY A 386 11.78 8.01 -13.77
N PRO A 387 10.76 8.41 -14.55
CA PRO A 387 10.93 8.82 -15.94
C PRO A 387 11.92 9.98 -16.05
N ARG A 388 12.83 9.91 -17.02
CA ARG A 388 13.83 10.98 -17.19
C ARG A 388 13.17 12.29 -17.61
N PRO A 389 13.50 13.44 -16.97
CA PRO A 389 12.84 14.71 -17.26
C PRO A 389 13.22 15.26 -18.64
N GLU A 390 12.24 15.71 -19.40
CA GLU A 390 12.44 16.29 -20.74
C GLU A 390 12.30 17.82 -20.75
N ARG A 391 12.89 18.48 -21.77
CA ARG A 391 12.76 19.94 -21.91
C ARG A 391 11.34 20.28 -22.40
N PRO A 392 10.70 21.35 -21.89
CA PRO A 392 9.33 21.72 -22.28
C PRO A 392 9.08 21.79 -23.80
N PRO A 393 9.98 22.36 -24.64
CA PRO A 393 9.77 22.40 -26.09
C PRO A 393 9.68 21.02 -26.75
N PHE A 394 10.34 20.00 -26.19
CA PHE A 394 10.24 18.62 -26.68
C PHE A 394 8.97 17.94 -26.20
N VAL A 395 8.56 18.21 -24.96
CA VAL A 395 7.31 17.66 -24.40
C VAL A 395 6.11 18.09 -25.25
N GLN A 396 6.06 19.37 -25.66
CA GLN A 396 4.98 19.86 -26.52
C GLN A 396 4.91 19.07 -27.84
N LYS A 397 6.06 18.89 -28.52
CA LYS A 397 6.14 18.10 -29.77
C LYS A 397 5.77 16.63 -29.58
N PHE A 398 6.15 16.01 -28.46
CA PHE A 398 5.89 14.58 -28.23
C PHE A 398 4.47 14.31 -27.76
N ARG A 399 3.84 15.23 -27.03
CA ARG A 399 2.44 15.13 -26.61
C ARG A 399 1.49 15.02 -27.81
N GLU A 400 1.78 15.74 -28.89
CA GLU A 400 0.99 15.72 -30.12
C GLU A 400 1.18 14.43 -30.93
N LYS A 401 2.38 13.86 -30.92
CA LYS A 401 2.75 12.72 -31.78
C LYS A 401 2.55 11.36 -31.14
N ILE A 402 2.69 11.25 -29.82
CA ILE A 402 2.73 9.96 -29.14
C ILE A 402 1.53 9.83 -28.19
N PRO A 403 0.63 8.86 -28.43
CA PRO A 403 -0.47 8.58 -27.53
C PRO A 403 0.02 8.32 -26.11
N LYS A 404 -0.72 8.83 -25.11
CA LYS A 404 -0.44 8.62 -23.68
C LYS A 404 0.91 9.21 -23.19
N TYR A 405 1.61 10.02 -23.99
CA TYR A 405 2.90 10.64 -23.61
C TYR A 405 2.84 11.29 -22.22
N MET A 406 1.79 12.06 -21.95
CA MET A 406 1.64 12.83 -20.71
C MET A 406 1.54 11.97 -19.44
N LEU A 407 1.19 10.70 -19.55
CA LEU A 407 1.07 9.82 -18.38
C LEU A 407 2.40 9.64 -17.65
N ARG A 408 3.55 9.81 -18.33
CA ARG A 408 4.87 9.75 -17.68
C ARG A 408 5.12 10.88 -16.68
N HIS A 409 4.32 11.95 -16.72
CA HIS A 409 4.40 13.08 -15.80
C HIS A 409 3.52 12.89 -14.55
N ARG A 410 2.81 11.75 -14.40
CA ARG A 410 2.04 11.44 -13.19
C ARG A 410 2.89 11.09 -11.97
N VAL A 411 4.21 10.97 -12.15
CA VAL A 411 5.17 10.70 -11.09
C VAL A 411 6.33 11.69 -11.21
N LYS A 412 7.06 11.91 -10.12
CA LYS A 412 8.27 12.73 -10.15
C LYS A 412 9.29 12.13 -11.11
N SER A 413 9.97 13.01 -11.84
CA SER A 413 11.03 12.57 -12.75
C SER A 413 12.23 12.03 -11.99
N GLY A 414 12.90 11.04 -12.57
CA GLY A 414 14.03 10.34 -11.97
C GLY A 414 15.40 10.86 -12.38
N ILE A 415 16.40 10.70 -11.51
CA ILE A 415 17.82 10.74 -11.92
C ILE A 415 18.11 9.53 -12.83
N THR A 416 17.69 8.34 -12.37
CA THR A 416 17.68 7.09 -13.14
C THR A 416 16.24 6.59 -13.31
N GLY A 417 16.06 5.57 -14.16
CA GLY A 417 14.75 5.05 -14.49
C GLY A 417 14.82 3.75 -15.27
N TRP A 418 13.70 3.03 -15.31
CA TRP A 418 13.61 1.72 -15.98
C TRP A 418 13.96 1.80 -17.46
N ALA A 419 13.47 2.82 -18.18
CA ALA A 419 13.81 3.05 -19.58
C ALA A 419 15.33 3.28 -19.77
N GLN A 420 15.96 4.06 -18.87
CA GLN A 420 17.40 4.36 -18.96
C GLN A 420 18.26 3.10 -18.80
N ILE A 421 17.93 2.23 -17.86
CA ILE A 421 18.68 1.00 -17.57
C ILE A 421 18.54 -0.04 -18.67
N ASN A 422 17.41 -0.02 -19.39
CA ASN A 422 17.17 -0.88 -20.55
C ASN A 422 17.66 -0.27 -21.87
N GLY A 423 18.46 0.80 -21.82
CA GLY A 423 19.13 1.36 -22.99
C GLY A 423 18.30 2.37 -23.79
N TRP A 424 17.07 2.69 -23.39
CA TRP A 424 16.19 3.63 -24.08
C TRP A 424 16.52 5.10 -23.73
N ARG A 425 17.77 5.52 -23.94
CA ARG A 425 18.31 6.85 -23.60
C ARG A 425 18.90 7.55 -24.84
N GLY A 426 18.77 8.88 -24.92
CA GLY A 426 19.32 9.67 -26.03
C GLY A 426 18.53 9.47 -27.33
N ASN A 427 19.19 9.40 -28.50
CA ASN A 427 18.58 9.30 -29.84
C ASN A 427 17.83 7.97 -30.14
N THR A 428 17.45 7.19 -29.13
CA THR A 428 16.65 5.96 -29.30
C THR A 428 15.17 6.26 -29.54
N SER A 429 14.40 5.25 -29.96
CA SER A 429 12.94 5.34 -30.08
C SER A 429 12.31 5.90 -28.81
N ILE A 430 11.44 6.90 -29.00
CA ILE A 430 10.75 7.60 -27.91
C ILE A 430 9.55 6.77 -27.47
N GLU A 431 8.93 6.04 -28.38
CA GLU A 431 7.82 5.11 -28.14
C GLU A 431 8.24 4.02 -27.17
N LYS A 432 9.39 3.37 -27.42
CA LYS A 432 9.96 2.37 -26.50
C LYS A 432 10.33 2.96 -25.15
N ARG A 433 10.86 4.20 -25.11
CA ARG A 433 11.12 4.89 -23.83
C ARG A 433 9.84 5.05 -23.03
N ILE A 434 8.76 5.48 -23.66
CA ILE A 434 7.47 5.70 -23.01
C ILE A 434 6.87 4.38 -22.53
N GLU A 435 6.95 3.31 -23.33
CA GLU A 435 6.51 1.96 -22.92
C GLU A 435 7.16 1.55 -21.59
N TYR A 436 8.48 1.72 -21.46
CA TYR A 436 9.21 1.40 -20.24
C TYR A 436 8.92 2.36 -19.08
N ASP A 437 8.74 3.66 -19.36
CA ASP A 437 8.33 4.64 -18.34
C ASP A 437 6.93 4.31 -17.79
N LEU A 438 5.98 3.96 -18.64
CA LEU A 438 4.63 3.56 -18.24
C LEU A 438 4.65 2.23 -17.48
N TYR A 439 5.45 1.26 -17.91
CA TYR A 439 5.65 0.01 -17.20
C TYR A 439 6.16 0.26 -15.77
N TYR A 440 7.11 1.18 -15.60
CA TYR A 440 7.60 1.57 -14.29
C TYR A 440 6.50 2.17 -13.42
N ILE A 441 5.73 3.12 -13.94
CA ILE A 441 4.64 3.78 -13.20
C ILE A 441 3.56 2.76 -12.79
N GLN A 442 3.23 1.83 -13.67
CA GLN A 442 2.21 0.80 -13.42
C GLN A 442 2.67 -0.29 -12.45
N ASN A 443 3.96 -0.61 -12.42
CA ASN A 443 4.50 -1.71 -11.60
C ASN A 443 5.41 -1.22 -10.49
N TRP A 444 5.24 0.04 -10.08
CA TRP A 444 6.08 0.61 -9.06
C TRP A 444 5.95 -0.17 -7.76
N SER A 445 7.11 -0.46 -7.18
CA SER A 445 7.29 -0.95 -5.82
C SER A 445 8.64 -0.48 -5.31
N LEU A 446 8.82 -0.43 -4.00
CA LEU A 446 10.11 -0.06 -3.42
C LEU A 446 11.22 -1.06 -3.79
N ALA A 447 10.88 -2.35 -3.91
CA ALA A 447 11.79 -3.37 -4.43
C ALA A 447 12.21 -3.10 -5.88
N PHE A 448 11.29 -2.60 -6.71
CA PHE A 448 11.62 -2.25 -8.09
C PHE A 448 12.54 -1.02 -8.18
N ASP A 449 12.33 -0.01 -7.34
CA ASP A 449 13.26 1.13 -7.22
C ASP A 449 14.65 0.67 -6.80
N LEU A 450 14.76 -0.21 -5.79
CA LEU A 450 16.05 -0.75 -5.34
C LEU A 450 16.75 -1.53 -6.45
N LYS A 451 16.01 -2.38 -7.18
CA LYS A 451 16.52 -3.11 -8.35
C LYS A 451 17.07 -2.16 -9.40
N ILE A 452 16.34 -1.09 -9.72
CA ILE A 452 16.76 -0.06 -10.68
C ILE A 452 18.05 0.62 -10.20
N LEU A 453 18.13 1.02 -8.92
CA LEU A 453 19.33 1.67 -8.38
C LEU A 453 20.55 0.76 -8.43
N ILE A 454 20.42 -0.51 -8.02
CA ILE A 454 21.50 -1.49 -8.12
C ILE A 454 21.92 -1.62 -9.59
N MET A 455 20.99 -1.86 -10.51
CA MET A 455 21.30 -1.97 -11.94
C MET A 455 21.93 -0.70 -12.51
N THR A 456 21.64 0.48 -11.95
CA THR A 456 22.23 1.75 -12.39
C THR A 456 23.74 1.81 -12.07
N ILE A 457 24.19 1.23 -10.96
CA ILE A 457 25.62 1.16 -10.62
C ILE A 457 26.37 0.36 -11.70
N TRP A 458 25.83 -0.79 -12.09
CA TRP A 458 26.50 -1.69 -13.06
C TRP A 458 26.32 -1.25 -14.53
N LYS A 459 25.10 -0.87 -14.93
CA LYS A 459 24.75 -0.58 -16.33
C LYS A 459 24.75 0.92 -16.66
N GLY A 460 24.61 1.79 -15.66
CA GLY A 460 24.50 3.24 -15.84
C GLY A 460 25.84 3.98 -15.83
N MET A 461 26.86 3.45 -15.15
CA MET A 461 28.19 4.08 -15.04
C MET A 461 29.12 3.77 -16.22
N ILE A 462 28.97 2.61 -16.89
CA ILE A 462 29.76 2.23 -18.07
C ILE A 462 28.89 2.39 -19.32
N ASN A 463 28.93 3.58 -19.93
CA ASN A 463 28.00 3.94 -21.01
C ASN A 463 28.55 3.66 -22.41
N LYS A 464 27.85 2.81 -23.18
CA LYS A 464 28.06 2.68 -24.65
C LYS A 464 27.35 3.77 -25.48
N HIS A 465 26.40 4.50 -24.88
CA HIS A 465 25.57 5.53 -25.53
C HIS A 465 25.64 6.91 -24.86
N ALA A 466 26.62 7.15 -23.98
CA ALA A 466 26.86 8.50 -23.46
C ALA A 466 27.41 9.35 -24.61
N TYR A 467 26.53 10.18 -25.17
CA TYR A 467 26.90 11.11 -26.23
C TYR A 467 27.93 12.09 -25.77
#